data_AF-A0A2S9YWE8-F1
#
_entry.id   AF-A0A2S9YWE8-F1
#
_cell.length_a   1.000
_cell.length_b   1.000
_cell.length_c   1.000
_cell.angle_alpha   90.00
_cell.angle_beta   90.00
_cell.angle_gamma   90.00
#
_symmetry.space_group_name_H-M   'P 1'
#
loop_
_entity.id
_entity.type
_entity.pdbx_description
1 polymer ?
#
loop_
_entity_poly.entity_id
_entity_poly.type
_entity_poly.pdbx_seq_one_letter_code
_entity_poly.pdbx_strand_id
1 'polypeptide(L)'
;MNQARGNHVCTLCSELHDTFLILDGGPKMLLGAAELWVPSLDYSVIFVAPNLVYHYVSEHRYAPPNAFVDAVLGAEVAYKQWDPRAESEKLLNSAFV
;
A
#
# COMPACT_ATOMS: atom_id res chain seq x y z
N MET A 1 2.59 -5.86 -5.16
CA MET A 1 3.30 -4.98 -4.21
C MET A 1 4.69 -4.74 -4.73
N ASN A 2 5.03 -3.48 -4.91
CA ASN A 2 6.38 -3.07 -5.28
C ASN A 2 7.23 -3.05 -4.01
N GLN A 3 8.33 -3.80 -4.01
CA GLN A 3 9.22 -3.91 -2.86
C GLN A 3 10.20 -2.73 -2.86
N ALA A 4 10.29 -2.04 -1.72
CA ALA A 4 11.29 -1.01 -1.48
C ALA A 4 12.64 -1.67 -1.14
N ARG A 5 13.74 -0.96 -1.41
CA ARG A 5 15.10 -1.44 -1.10
C ARG A 5 15.51 -1.28 0.37
N GLY A 6 14.60 -0.79 1.21
CA GLY A 6 14.80 -0.61 2.64
C GLY A 6 13.52 -0.90 3.42
N ASN A 7 13.65 -1.04 4.73
CA ASN A 7 12.52 -1.23 5.63
C ASN A 7 12.31 0.04 6.47
N HIS A 8 11.14 0.66 6.34
CA HIS A 8 10.73 1.73 7.23
C HIS A 8 10.03 1.15 8.46
N VAL A 9 10.58 1.38 9.65
CA VAL A 9 9.97 0.96 10.92
C VAL A 9 9.05 2.04 11.47
N CYS A 10 8.04 1.66 12.25
CA CYS A 10 7.15 2.61 12.92
C CYS A 10 7.93 3.48 13.90
N THR A 11 7.69 4.79 13.89
CA THR A 11 8.35 5.76 14.80
C THR A 11 7.47 6.18 15.97
N LEU A 12 6.23 5.69 16.04
CA LEU A 12 5.27 6.01 17.10
C LEU A 12 5.18 4.94 18.19
N CYS A 13 5.64 3.72 17.91
CA CYS A 13 5.80 2.68 18.92
C CYS A 13 6.89 3.06 19.93
N SER A 14 6.72 2.64 21.18
CA SER A 14 7.73 2.82 22.23
C SER A 14 9.03 2.07 21.93
N GLU A 15 8.93 0.97 21.18
CA GLU A 15 10.07 0.19 20.70
C GLU A 15 10.09 0.17 19.18
N LEU A 16 11.25 0.42 18.59
CA LEU A 16 11.44 0.33 17.14
C LEU A 16 11.65 -1.14 16.77
N HIS A 17 10.65 -1.73 16.13
CA HIS A 17 10.71 -3.12 15.69
C HIS A 17 10.09 -3.30 14.30
N ASP A 18 10.52 -4.37 13.63
CA ASP A 18 9.87 -4.83 12.42
C ASP A 18 8.41 -5.17 12.73
N THR A 19 7.51 -4.72 11.85
CA THR A 19 6.08 -4.98 12.00
C THR A 19 5.66 -5.99 10.95
N PHE A 20 4.85 -6.97 11.36
CA PHE A 20 4.41 -8.03 10.47
C PHE A 20 2.90 -8.13 10.43
N LEU A 21 2.37 -8.40 9.24
CA LEU A 21 0.97 -8.75 9.03
C LEU A 21 0.87 -10.23 8.65
N ILE A 22 -0.07 -10.94 9.29
CA ILE A 22 -0.45 -12.31 8.92
C ILE A 22 -1.91 -12.23 8.50
N LEU A 23 -2.18 -12.46 7.22
CA LEU A 23 -3.54 -12.62 6.72
C LEU A 23 -4.00 -14.05 6.95
N ASP A 24 -5.30 -14.27 7.11
CA ASP A 24 -5.85 -15.61 7.35
C ASP A 24 -5.45 -16.58 6.24
N GLY A 25 -4.67 -17.61 6.62
CA GLY A 25 -4.11 -18.61 5.70
C GLY A 25 -2.99 -18.10 4.78
N GLY A 26 -2.57 -16.83 4.92
CA GLY A 26 -1.53 -16.20 4.13
C GLY A 26 -0.14 -16.26 4.77
N PRO A 27 0.91 -15.95 3.98
CA PRO A 27 2.27 -15.84 4.52
C PRO A 27 2.41 -14.63 5.43
N LYS A 28 3.33 -14.73 6.40
CA LYS A 28 3.78 -13.59 7.21
C LYS A 28 4.44 -12.54 6.31
N MET A 29 3.93 -11.33 6.32
CA MET A 29 4.39 -10.22 5.48
C MET A 29 5.07 -9.13 6.33
N LEU A 30 6.25 -8.70 5.91
CA LEU A 30 6.93 -7.55 6.52
C LEU A 30 6.26 -6.24 6.07
N LEU A 31 5.83 -5.43 7.03
CA LEU A 31 5.35 -4.07 6.80
C LEU A 31 6.52 -3.08 6.87
N GLY A 32 6.49 -2.05 6.02
CA GLY A 32 7.55 -1.04 5.91
C GLY A 32 8.48 -1.23 4.72
N ALA A 33 8.40 -2.37 4.02
CA ALA A 33 9.29 -2.74 2.93
C ALA A 33 8.60 -2.77 1.55
N ALA A 34 7.34 -2.34 1.44
CA ALA A 34 6.62 -2.35 0.18
C ALA A 34 5.61 -1.21 0.08
N GLU A 35 5.10 -1.01 -1.13
CA GLU A 35 4.02 -0.07 -1.41
C GLU A 35 2.71 -0.78 -1.76
N LEU A 36 1.61 -0.19 -1.29
CA LEU A 36 0.24 -0.43 -1.71
C LEU A 36 -0.11 0.62 -2.75
N TRP A 37 -0.67 0.17 -3.87
CA TRP A 37 -1.12 1.00 -4.96
C TRP A 37 -2.61 0.80 -5.13
N VAL A 38 -3.41 1.84 -5.01
CA VAL A 38 -4.88 1.76 -5.02
C VAL A 38 -5.41 2.80 -6.01
N PRO A 39 -6.12 2.39 -7.08
CA PRO A 39 -6.68 3.34 -8.03
C PRO A 39 -7.94 3.98 -7.44
N SER A 40 -8.24 5.22 -7.82
CA SER A 40 -9.56 5.80 -7.61
C SER A 40 -10.61 5.01 -8.40
N LEU A 41 -11.88 5.10 -7.99
CA LEU A 41 -12.99 4.40 -8.65
C LEU A 41 -13.18 4.77 -10.12
N ASP A 42 -12.79 5.98 -10.51
CA ASP A 42 -12.81 6.50 -11.88
C ASP A 42 -11.47 6.30 -12.62
N TYR A 43 -10.48 5.66 -11.99
CA TYR A 43 -9.13 5.41 -12.49
C TYR A 43 -8.33 6.67 -12.90
N SER A 44 -8.76 7.86 -12.44
CA SER A 44 -8.08 9.12 -12.75
C SER A 44 -6.81 9.35 -11.93
N VAL A 45 -6.74 8.75 -10.74
CA VAL A 45 -5.62 8.88 -9.79
C VAL A 45 -5.23 7.50 -9.25
N ILE A 46 -3.94 7.29 -9.04
CA ILE A 46 -3.43 6.13 -8.29
C ILE A 46 -2.86 6.66 -6.98
N PHE A 47 -3.44 6.21 -5.86
CA PHE A 47 -2.88 6.45 -4.55
C PHE A 47 -1.79 5.43 -4.26
N VAL A 48 -0.65 5.91 -3.75
CA VAL A 48 0.48 5.08 -3.37
C VAL A 48 0.80 5.34 -1.90
N ALA A 49 0.90 4.28 -1.10
CA ALA A 49 1.25 4.36 0.31
C ALA A 49 2.16 3.20 0.73
N PRO A 50 3.06 3.37 1.70
CA PRO A 50 3.78 2.24 2.30
C PRO A 50 2.79 1.22 2.85
N ASN A 51 3.08 -0.08 2.73
CA ASN A 51 2.26 -1.13 3.34
C ASN A 51 2.20 -1.04 4.87
N LEU A 52 3.13 -0.31 5.49
CA LEU A 52 3.09 0.07 6.91
C LEU A 52 1.87 0.93 7.29
N VAL A 53 1.16 1.54 6.32
CA VAL A 53 -0.08 2.29 6.59
C VAL A 53 -1.10 1.45 7.37
N TYR A 54 -1.14 0.13 7.15
CA TYR A 54 -1.99 -0.79 7.90
C TYR A 54 -1.74 -0.68 9.42
N HIS A 55 -0.46 -0.70 9.84
CA HIS A 55 -0.07 -0.61 11.24
C HIS A 55 -0.42 0.75 11.84
N TYR A 56 -0.22 1.84 11.09
CA TYR A 56 -0.62 3.17 11.54
C TYR A 56 -2.13 3.26 11.78
N VAL A 57 -2.95 2.64 10.92
CA VAL A 57 -4.40 2.60 11.08
C VAL A 57 -4.80 1.72 12.27
N SER A 58 -4.27 0.49 12.37
CA SER A 58 -4.70 -0.48 13.38
C SER A 58 -4.22 -0.15 14.78
N GLU A 59 -2.96 0.27 14.93
CA GLU A 59 -2.33 0.46 16.24
C GLU A 59 -2.32 1.93 16.69
N HIS A 60 -2.22 2.86 15.74
CA HIS A 60 -2.08 4.29 16.03
C HIS A 60 -3.30 5.12 15.65
N ARG A 61 -4.39 4.48 15.18
CA ARG A 61 -5.65 5.13 14.78
C ARG A 61 -5.42 6.27 13.80
N TYR A 62 -4.40 6.15 12.95
CA TYR A 62 -4.20 7.07 11.85
C TYR A 62 -5.47 7.09 11.00
N ALA A 63 -5.99 8.28 10.73
CA ALA A 63 -7.14 8.49 9.87
C ALA A 63 -6.64 8.93 8.49
N PRO A 64 -6.61 8.03 7.48
CA PRO A 64 -6.21 8.41 6.14
C PRO A 64 -7.18 9.42 5.51
N PRO A 65 -6.76 10.18 4.49
CA PRO A 65 -7.67 11.04 3.73
C PRO A 65 -8.88 10.25 3.19
N ASN A 66 -10.08 10.84 3.26
CA ASN A 66 -11.32 10.16 2.84
C ASN A 66 -11.23 9.59 1.41
N ALA A 67 -10.65 10.33 0.47
CA ALA A 67 -10.49 9.86 -0.92
C ALA A 67 -9.66 8.56 -1.02
N PHE A 68 -8.66 8.38 -0.15
CA PHE A 68 -7.90 7.13 -0.06
C PHE A 68 -8.74 6.00 0.52
N VAL A 69 -9.52 6.30 1.57
CA VAL A 69 -10.44 5.33 2.19
C VAL A 69 -11.48 4.85 1.18
N ASP A 70 -12.11 5.76 0.45
CA ASP A 70 -13.09 5.47 -0.59
C ASP A 70 -12.49 4.57 -1.69
N ALA A 71 -11.25 4.87 -2.12
CA ALA A 71 -10.52 4.05 -3.08
C ALA A 71 -10.24 2.63 -2.55
N VAL A 72 -9.80 2.50 -1.29
CA VAL A 72 -9.56 1.19 -0.65
C VAL A 72 -10.85 0.38 -0.53
N LEU A 73 -11.94 0.99 -0.09
CA LEU A 73 -13.24 0.33 0.04
C LEU A 73 -13.82 -0.07 -1.32
N GLY A 74 -13.51 0.67 -2.37
CA GLY A 74 -13.87 0.37 -3.76
C GLY A 74 -12.94 -0.61 -4.49
N ALA A 75 -11.83 -1.02 -3.86
CA ALA A 75 -10.71 -1.63 -4.57
C ALA A 75 -11.05 -2.98 -5.23
N GLU A 76 -11.97 -3.77 -4.66
CA GLU A 76 -12.38 -5.05 -5.27
C GLU A 76 -13.01 -4.84 -6.66
N VAL A 77 -13.79 -3.78 -6.83
CA VAL A 77 -14.37 -3.44 -8.14
C VAL A 77 -13.28 -2.93 -9.07
N ALA A 78 -12.39 -2.08 -8.56
CA ALA A 78 -11.35 -1.44 -9.35
C ALA A 78 -10.30 -2.44 -9.90
N TYR A 79 -9.85 -3.38 -9.08
CA TYR A 79 -8.86 -4.39 -9.49
C TYR A 79 -9.38 -5.40 -10.53
N LYS A 80 -10.70 -5.46 -10.78
CA LYS A 80 -11.24 -6.27 -11.89
C LYS A 80 -10.94 -5.67 -13.25
N GLN A 81 -10.65 -4.38 -13.33
CA GLN A 81 -10.45 -3.66 -14.58
C GLN A 81 -9.07 -2.99 -14.65
N TRP A 82 -8.31 -2.97 -13.56
CA TRP A 82 -7.00 -2.36 -13.48
C TRP A 82 -5.93 -3.36 -13.04
N ASP A 83 -4.87 -3.49 -13.83
CA ASP A 83 -3.70 -4.31 -13.52
C ASP A 83 -2.56 -3.44 -12.94
N PRO A 84 -2.29 -3.51 -11.63
CA PRO A 84 -1.22 -2.73 -11.00
C PRO A 84 0.18 -3.11 -11.51
N ARG A 85 0.39 -4.33 -12.02
CA ARG A 85 1.71 -4.75 -12.55
C ARG A 85 1.99 -4.09 -13.90
N ALA A 86 1.02 -4.17 -14.81
CA ALA A 86 1.13 -3.53 -16.12
C ALA A 86 1.33 -2.00 -15.97
N GLU A 87 0.64 -1.36 -15.02
CA GLU A 87 0.83 0.08 -14.78
C GLU A 87 2.22 0.38 -14.20
N SER A 88 2.72 -0.43 -13.27
CA SER A 88 4.07 -0.26 -12.74
C SER A 88 5.13 -0.42 -13.83
N GLU A 89 5.00 -1.40 -14.72
CA GLU A 89 5.93 -1.59 -15.85
C GLU A 89 5.91 -0.40 -16.81
N LYS A 90 4.71 0.08 -17.16
CA LYS A 90 4.53 1.28 -17.98
C LYS A 90 5.21 2.51 -17.36
N LEU A 91 5.01 2.75 -16.06
CA LEU A 91 5.63 3.88 -15.36
C LEU A 91 7.16 3.74 -15.31
N LEU A 92 7.68 2.55 -15.00
CA LEU A 92 9.12 2.29 -15.03
C LEU A 92 9.71 2.54 -16.42
N ASN A 93 9.06 2.05 -17.48
CA ASN A 93 9.52 2.25 -18.85
C ASN A 93 9.50 3.73 -19.26
N SER A 94 8.55 4.52 -18.73
CA SER A 94 8.48 5.95 -19.00
C SER A 94 9.51 6.80 -18.23
N ALA A 95 10.06 6.28 -17.13
CA ALA A 95 10.98 7.02 -16.25
C ALA A 95 12.41 7.13 -16.81
N PHE A 96 12.73 6.37 -17.86
CA PHE A 96 14.08 6.31 -18.46
C PHE A 96 14.09 6.72 -19.95
N VAL A 97 13.09 7.48 -20.41
CA VAL A 97 13.02 8.08 -21.75
C VAL A 97 13.39 9.55 -21.70
#